data_AF-B9ECA3-F1
#
_entry.id   AF-B9ECA3-F1
#
_cell.length_a   1.000
_cell.length_b   1.000
_cell.length_c   1.000
_cell.angle_alpha   90.00
_cell.angle_beta   90.00
_cell.angle_gamma   90.00
#
_symmetry.space_group_name_H-M   'P 1'
#
loop_
_entity.id
_entity.type
_entity.pdbx_description
1 polymer ?
#
loop_
_entity_poly.entity_id
_entity_poly.type
_entity_poly.pdbx_seq_one_letter_code
_entity_poly.pdbx_strand_id
1 'polypeptide(L)'
;MHLKIQNSDEYKKLLDAVAIFSNKISIVVSINEDFEKQSIYMQFKNNFISSSVTKKWPGTISASKSLMYTFTFDRDMKNFLKKYPNFFTKSLEDGYIWYSSLDDIEADFSFYKNDDLIMYTTGHEQTIIVINSDLKNYIQTHFNHIIDN
;
A
#
# COMPACT_ATOMS: atom_id res chain seq x y z
N MET A 1 6.19 12.44 5.71
CA MET A 1 7.00 11.74 6.73
C MET A 1 7.33 10.40 6.13
N HIS A 2 8.62 10.11 5.97
CA HIS A 2 9.09 8.84 5.40
C HIS A 2 9.19 7.81 6.51
N LEU A 3 8.81 6.57 6.19
CA LEU A 3 8.90 5.44 7.11
C LEU A 3 9.82 4.37 6.54
N LYS A 4 10.54 3.71 7.44
CA LYS A 4 11.38 2.55 7.16
C LYS A 4 10.95 1.39 8.04
N ILE A 5 10.21 0.45 7.45
CA ILE A 5 9.72 -0.75 8.11
C ILE A 5 10.78 -1.85 8.01
N GLN A 6 11.25 -2.35 9.15
CA GLN A 6 12.34 -3.32 9.25
C GLN A 6 11.86 -4.76 9.39
N ASN A 7 10.65 -4.96 9.92
CA ASN A 7 10.11 -6.29 10.20
C ASN A 7 8.57 -6.35 10.08
N SER A 8 8.05 -7.57 10.09
CA SER A 8 6.61 -7.83 9.91
C SER A 8 5.75 -7.30 11.07
N ASP A 9 6.29 -7.21 12.29
CA ASP A 9 5.52 -6.70 13.43
C ASP A 9 5.31 -5.20 13.33
N GLU A 10 6.32 -4.45 12.90
CA GLU A 10 6.21 -3.02 12.56
C GLU A 10 5.21 -2.77 11.44
N TYR A 11 5.27 -3.57 10.37
CA TYR A 11 4.28 -3.53 9.29
C TYR A 11 2.86 -3.71 9.81
N LYS A 12 2.62 -4.76 10.61
CA LYS A 12 1.30 -5.07 11.17
C LYS A 12 0.79 -3.96 12.08
N LYS A 13 1.66 -3.37 12.91
CA LYS A 13 1.34 -2.21 13.77
C LYS A 13 1.01 -0.97 12.94
N LEU A 14 1.75 -0.71 11.86
CA LEU A 14 1.46 0.37 10.93
C LEU A 14 0.10 0.17 10.25
N LEU A 15 -0.22 -1.05 9.77
CA LEU A 15 -1.54 -1.36 9.22
C LEU A 15 -2.67 -1.14 10.23
N ASP A 16 -2.47 -1.52 11.49
CA ASP A 16 -3.44 -1.23 12.55
C ASP A 16 -3.65 0.27 12.76
N ALA A 17 -2.57 1.06 12.75
CA ALA A 17 -2.66 2.51 12.83
C ALA A 17 -3.40 3.09 11.63
N VAL A 18 -3.01 2.71 10.41
CA VAL A 18 -3.63 3.19 9.16
C VAL A 18 -5.13 2.93 9.17
N ALA A 19 -5.57 1.75 9.61
CA ALA A 19 -7.00 1.39 9.68
C ALA A 19 -7.83 2.18 10.69
N ILE A 20 -7.21 2.87 11.65
CA ILE A 20 -7.90 3.82 12.53
C ILE A 20 -8.28 5.09 11.75
N PHE A 21 -7.45 5.48 10.77
CA PHE A 21 -7.54 6.77 10.08
C PHE A 21 -8.06 6.67 8.64
N SER A 22 -8.06 5.50 8.01
CA SER A 22 -8.51 5.31 6.63
C SER A 22 -9.76 4.42 6.51
N ASN A 23 -10.55 4.67 5.47
CA ASN A 23 -11.74 3.88 5.10
C ASN A 23 -11.72 3.42 3.64
N LYS A 24 -10.72 3.83 2.85
CA LYS A 24 -10.52 3.40 1.46
C LYS A 24 -9.05 3.08 1.20
N ILE A 25 -8.84 2.13 0.30
CA ILE A 25 -7.53 1.78 -0.26
C ILE A 25 -7.63 1.76 -1.78
N SER A 26 -6.69 2.41 -2.45
CA SER A 26 -6.45 2.24 -3.88
C SER A 26 -5.17 1.46 -4.09
N ILE A 27 -5.22 0.52 -5.03
CA ILE A 27 -4.09 -0.33 -5.43
C ILE A 27 -3.85 -0.07 -6.91
N VAL A 28 -2.64 0.35 -7.26
CA VAL A 28 -2.23 0.62 -8.63
C VAL A 28 -1.29 -0.47 -9.09
N VAL A 29 -1.59 -1.03 -10.25
CA VAL A 29 -0.79 -2.08 -10.90
C VAL A 29 -0.57 -1.72 -12.37
N SER A 30 0.45 -2.30 -12.99
CA SER A 30 0.63 -2.21 -14.44
C SER A 30 -0.57 -2.82 -15.17
N ILE A 31 -0.93 -2.26 -16.34
CA ILE A 31 -2.05 -2.77 -17.15
C ILE A 31 -1.88 -4.22 -17.63
N ASN A 32 -0.63 -4.70 -17.64
CA ASN A 32 -0.31 -6.07 -18.03
C ASN A 32 -0.43 -7.07 -16.88
N GLU A 33 -0.63 -6.58 -15.64
CA GLU A 33 -0.82 -7.44 -14.47
C GLU A 33 -2.25 -7.97 -14.41
N ASP A 34 -2.38 -9.27 -14.14
CA ASP A 34 -3.69 -9.93 -14.00
C ASP A 34 -4.24 -9.76 -12.57
N PHE A 35 -4.49 -8.50 -12.18
CA PHE A 35 -4.88 -8.15 -10.81
C PHE A 35 -6.20 -8.79 -10.39
N GLU A 36 -7.12 -9.02 -11.32
CA GLU A 36 -8.40 -9.64 -11.01
C GLU A 36 -8.28 -11.12 -10.59
N LYS A 37 -7.15 -11.77 -10.90
CA LYS A 37 -6.80 -13.11 -10.41
C LYS A 37 -6.05 -13.11 -9.09
N GLN A 38 -5.67 -11.94 -8.57
CA GLN A 38 -4.96 -11.84 -7.29
C GLN A 38 -5.90 -12.16 -6.13
N SER A 39 -5.36 -12.76 -5.06
CA SER A 39 -6.17 -13.18 -3.91
C SER A 39 -6.93 -12.02 -3.28
N ILE A 40 -6.34 -10.81 -3.28
CA ILE A 40 -6.98 -9.61 -2.74
C ILE A 40 -8.23 -9.22 -3.53
N TYR A 41 -8.17 -9.25 -4.87
CA TYR A 41 -9.32 -8.91 -5.70
C TYR A 41 -10.43 -9.94 -5.51
N MET A 42 -10.09 -11.23 -5.57
CA MET A 42 -11.06 -12.32 -5.40
C MET A 42 -11.76 -12.26 -4.03
N GLN A 43 -11.02 -11.97 -2.96
CA GLN A 43 -11.52 -11.88 -1.59
C GLN A 43 -12.42 -10.65 -1.38
N PHE A 44 -12.09 -9.51 -1.99
CA PHE A 44 -12.72 -8.22 -1.72
C PHE A 44 -13.51 -7.62 -2.88
N LYS A 45 -13.84 -8.41 -3.91
CA LYS A 45 -14.66 -7.95 -5.05
C LYS A 45 -16.01 -7.33 -4.64
N ASN A 46 -16.59 -7.76 -3.51
CA ASN A 46 -17.83 -7.20 -2.98
C ASN A 46 -17.63 -5.83 -2.30
N ASN A 47 -16.39 -5.50 -1.94
CA ASN A 47 -15.99 -4.24 -1.33
C ASN A 47 -15.36 -3.29 -2.38
N PHE A 48 -15.41 -3.67 -3.65
CA PHE A 48 -14.93 -2.89 -4.77
C PHE A 48 -15.78 -1.63 -4.95
N ILE A 49 -15.11 -0.49 -5.12
CA ILE A 49 -15.75 0.81 -5.31
C ILE A 49 -15.66 1.21 -6.78
N SER A 50 -14.45 1.16 -7.36
CA SER A 50 -14.22 1.63 -8.73
C SER A 50 -12.88 1.16 -9.27
N SER A 51 -12.76 1.13 -10.61
CA SER A 51 -11.49 1.00 -11.30
C SER A 51 -11.33 2.10 -12.35
N SER A 52 -10.09 2.49 -12.64
CA SER A 52 -9.78 3.44 -13.71
C SER A 52 -8.41 3.18 -14.31
N VAL A 53 -8.28 3.50 -15.61
CA VAL A 53 -6.96 3.60 -16.24
C VAL A 53 -6.34 4.93 -15.83
N THR A 54 -5.13 4.90 -15.32
CA THR A 54 -4.41 6.09 -14.87
C THR A 54 -2.97 6.11 -15.37
N LYS A 55 -2.38 7.31 -15.39
CA LYS A 55 -0.94 7.55 -15.52
C LYS A 55 -0.38 8.34 -14.33
N LYS A 56 -1.21 8.58 -13.32
CA LYS A 56 -0.88 9.44 -12.19
C LYS A 56 -1.54 8.91 -10.92
N TRP A 57 -0.73 8.71 -9.90
CA TRP A 57 -1.14 8.42 -8.54
C TRP A 57 -0.13 9.08 -7.58
N PRO A 58 -0.37 9.06 -6.26
CA PRO A 58 0.57 9.62 -5.31
C PRO A 58 1.97 9.01 -5.45
N GLY A 59 3.00 9.85 -5.48
CA GLY A 59 4.39 9.43 -5.67
C GLY A 59 4.84 9.31 -7.13
N THR A 60 3.95 9.41 -8.11
CA THR A 60 4.32 9.25 -9.53
C THR A 60 4.69 10.58 -10.19
N ILE A 61 5.89 10.65 -10.78
CA ILE A 61 6.31 11.77 -11.64
C ILE A 61 5.90 11.52 -13.10
N SER A 62 6.20 10.31 -13.61
CA SER A 62 5.86 9.84 -14.96
C SER A 62 5.62 8.34 -14.91
N ALA A 63 4.57 7.86 -15.59
CA ALA A 63 4.27 6.43 -15.65
C ALA A 63 3.67 6.01 -16.99
N SER A 64 3.83 4.73 -17.29
CA SER A 64 3.03 4.00 -18.28
C SER A 64 1.56 3.97 -17.86
N LYS A 65 0.69 3.48 -18.74
CA LYS A 65 -0.72 3.26 -18.38
C LYS A 65 -0.80 2.14 -17.34
N SER A 66 -1.47 2.43 -16.24
CA SER A 66 -1.71 1.54 -15.12
C SER A 66 -3.20 1.43 -14.83
N LEU A 67 -3.60 0.42 -14.08
CA LEU A 67 -4.96 0.27 -13.55
C LEU A 67 -4.95 0.58 -12.06
N MET A 68 -5.86 1.45 -11.63
CA MET A 68 -6.11 1.75 -10.23
C MET A 68 -7.42 1.08 -9.82
N TYR A 69 -7.38 0.24 -8.81
CA TYR A 69 -8.54 -0.40 -8.20
C TYR A 69 -8.75 0.16 -6.80
N THR A 70 -9.96 0.63 -6.51
CA THR A 70 -10.32 1.19 -5.20
C THR A 70 -11.30 0.28 -4.48
N PHE A 71 -11.01 0.01 -3.21
CA PHE A 71 -11.81 -0.80 -2.32
C PHE A 71 -12.11 -0.06 -1.03
N THR A 72 -13.17 -0.47 -0.34
CA THR A 72 -13.35 -0.14 1.08
C THR A 72 -12.21 -0.76 1.89
N PHE A 73 -11.60 0.04 2.76
CA PHE A 73 -10.58 -0.42 3.69
C PHE A 73 -11.19 -0.63 5.07
N ASP A 74 -11.64 -1.85 5.33
CA ASP A 74 -12.25 -2.26 6.58
C ASP A 74 -11.33 -3.18 7.39
N ARG A 75 -11.86 -3.71 8.50
CA ARG A 75 -11.14 -4.63 9.38
C ARG A 75 -10.67 -5.89 8.62
N ASP A 76 -11.48 -6.39 7.70
CA ASP A 76 -11.20 -7.66 7.02
C ASP A 76 -10.12 -7.46 5.95
N MET A 77 -10.17 -6.37 5.18
CA MET A 77 -9.11 -5.95 4.25
C MET A 77 -7.78 -5.76 4.98
N LYS A 78 -7.78 -5.03 6.11
CA LYS A 78 -6.60 -4.88 6.94
C LYS A 78 -6.05 -6.23 7.40
N ASN A 79 -6.91 -7.09 7.94
CA ASN A 79 -6.48 -8.41 8.45
C ASN A 79 -5.94 -9.30 7.34
N PHE A 80 -6.52 -9.21 6.14
CA PHE A 80 -6.00 -9.91 4.97
C PHE A 80 -4.59 -9.43 4.62
N LEU A 81 -4.36 -8.10 4.56
CA LEU A 81 -3.03 -7.56 4.26
C LEU A 81 -1.96 -7.98 5.27
N LYS A 82 -2.32 -8.26 6.52
CA LYS A 82 -1.38 -8.77 7.54
C LYS A 82 -0.80 -10.15 7.24
N LYS A 83 -1.32 -10.87 6.24
CA LYS A 83 -0.71 -12.13 5.76
C LYS A 83 0.65 -11.88 5.09
N TYR A 84 0.85 -10.69 4.53
CA TYR A 84 2.10 -10.28 3.91
C TYR A 84 3.09 -9.79 4.97
N PRO A 85 4.41 -10.00 4.78
CA PRO A 85 5.41 -9.55 5.74
C PRO A 85 5.63 -8.03 5.72
N ASN A 86 5.37 -7.37 4.60
CA ASN A 86 5.52 -5.92 4.41
C ASN A 86 4.67 -5.47 3.20
N PHE A 87 4.64 -4.16 2.88
CA PHE A 87 4.08 -3.64 1.63
C PHE A 87 4.86 -4.11 0.40
N PHE A 88 6.18 -4.29 0.58
CA PHE A 88 7.11 -4.69 -0.47
C PHE A 88 8.02 -5.80 0.05
N THR A 89 8.22 -6.83 -0.75
CA THR A 89 9.20 -7.90 -0.52
C THR A 89 10.32 -7.78 -1.53
N LYS A 90 11.55 -7.92 -1.05
CA LYS A 90 12.74 -7.94 -1.88
C LYS A 90 13.08 -9.40 -2.21
N SER A 91 13.16 -9.74 -3.48
CA SER A 91 13.70 -11.01 -3.97
C SER A 91 14.99 -10.77 -4.77
N LEU A 92 15.83 -11.80 -4.81
CA LEU A 92 17.03 -11.84 -5.64
C LEU A 92 16.84 -12.97 -6.65
N GLU A 93 16.77 -12.62 -7.93
CA GLU A 93 16.59 -13.58 -9.02
C GLU A 93 17.63 -13.30 -10.10
N ASP A 94 18.46 -14.30 -10.42
CA ASP A 94 19.54 -14.21 -11.41
C ASP A 94 20.48 -13.01 -11.24
N GLY A 95 20.74 -12.60 -9.99
CA GLY A 95 21.60 -11.45 -9.66
C GLY A 95 20.92 -10.09 -9.78
N TYR A 96 19.64 -10.07 -10.18
CA TYR A 96 18.80 -8.88 -10.17
C TYR A 96 17.98 -8.81 -8.89
N ILE A 97 17.82 -7.59 -8.37
CA ILE A 97 16.94 -7.31 -7.24
C ILE A 97 15.57 -6.98 -7.80
N TRP A 98 14.57 -7.73 -7.35
CA TRP A 98 13.17 -7.49 -7.69
C TRP A 98 12.39 -7.11 -6.45
N TYR A 99 11.40 -6.25 -6.64
CA TYR A 99 10.48 -5.83 -5.60
C TYR A 99 9.08 -6.24 -6.00
N SER A 100 8.45 -7.02 -5.12
CA SER A 100 7.07 -7.45 -5.30
C SER A 100 6.21 -7.00 -4.12
N SER A 101 4.92 -7.00 -4.35
CA SER A 101 3.84 -6.74 -3.41
C SER A 101 2.79 -7.83 -3.59
N LEU A 102 1.91 -7.98 -2.60
CA LEU A 102 0.81 -8.94 -2.67
C LEU A 102 1.29 -10.36 -3.03
N ASP A 103 0.60 -11.04 -3.96
CA ASP A 103 0.96 -12.38 -4.42
C ASP A 103 1.92 -12.27 -5.63
N ASP A 104 3.10 -11.70 -5.37
CA ASP A 104 4.24 -11.54 -6.31
C ASP A 104 4.01 -10.62 -7.52
N ILE A 105 3.24 -9.54 -7.34
CA ILE A 105 3.04 -8.50 -8.36
C ILE A 105 3.59 -7.17 -7.91
N GLU A 106 3.90 -6.26 -8.84
CA GLU A 106 4.27 -4.91 -8.46
C GLU A 106 3.02 -4.03 -8.25
N ALA A 107 2.84 -3.52 -7.03
CA ALA A 107 1.68 -2.72 -6.67
C ALA A 107 2.02 -1.54 -5.75
N ASP A 108 1.42 -0.39 -6.06
CA ASP A 108 1.46 0.80 -5.21
C ASP A 108 0.15 0.94 -4.44
N PHE A 109 0.24 1.29 -3.15
CA PHE A 109 -0.91 1.45 -2.28
C PHE A 109 -1.14 2.91 -1.95
N SER A 110 -2.40 3.33 -1.88
CA SER A 110 -2.81 4.63 -1.36
C SER A 110 -4.00 4.46 -0.43
N PHE A 111 -3.90 4.99 0.78
CA PHE A 111 -4.91 4.89 1.83
C PHE A 111 -5.57 6.24 2.05
N TYR A 112 -6.90 6.26 2.15
CA TYR A 112 -7.68 7.49 2.21
C TYR A 112 -8.67 7.50 3.37
N LYS A 113 -8.94 8.69 3.90
CA LYS A 113 -10.09 9.00 4.74
C LYS A 113 -11.09 9.79 3.91
N ASN A 114 -12.15 9.13 3.46
CA ASN A 114 -12.97 9.65 2.37
C ASN A 114 -12.05 9.98 1.19
N ASP A 115 -11.99 11.21 0.71
CA ASP A 115 -11.16 11.57 -0.45
C ASP A 115 -9.78 12.13 -0.05
N ASP A 116 -9.52 12.26 1.26
CA ASP A 116 -8.25 12.77 1.76
C ASP A 116 -7.20 11.65 1.82
N LEU A 117 -6.08 11.85 1.11
CA LEU A 117 -4.96 10.92 1.13
C LEU A 117 -4.24 10.95 2.49
N ILE A 118 -4.08 9.78 3.09
CA ILE A 118 -3.51 9.61 4.43
C ILE A 118 -2.06 9.11 4.36
N MET A 119 -1.85 8.07 3.57
CA MET A 119 -0.57 7.41 3.38
C MET A 119 -0.52 6.82 1.97
N TYR A 120 0.64 6.78 1.36
CA TYR A 120 0.86 6.02 0.13
C TYR A 120 2.22 5.34 0.15
N THR A 121 2.39 4.42 -0.78
CA THR A 121 3.62 3.67 -0.97
C THR A 121 4.05 3.74 -2.43
N THR A 122 5.35 3.72 -2.70
CA THR A 122 5.91 3.54 -4.05
C THR A 122 6.82 2.32 -4.06
N GLY A 123 6.43 1.26 -4.77
CA GLY A 123 7.09 -0.05 -4.75
C GLY A 123 8.47 -0.03 -5.36
N HIS A 124 8.61 0.64 -6.51
CA HIS A 124 9.89 0.81 -7.19
C HIS A 124 10.94 1.51 -6.30
N GLU A 125 10.52 2.49 -5.50
CA GLU A 125 11.40 3.28 -4.64
C GLU A 125 11.41 2.77 -3.18
N GLN A 126 10.60 1.76 -2.86
CA GLN A 126 10.34 1.25 -1.51
C GLN A 126 9.96 2.34 -0.50
N THR A 127 9.29 3.39 -0.94
CA THR A 127 8.93 4.46 -0.01
C THR A 127 7.56 4.20 0.61
N ILE A 128 7.45 4.56 1.89
CA ILE A 128 6.18 4.65 2.60
C ILE A 128 6.10 6.07 3.13
N ILE A 129 5.10 6.82 2.66
CA ILE A 129 4.97 8.25 2.94
C ILE A 129 3.64 8.51 3.62
N VAL A 130 3.71 9.05 4.83
CA VAL A 130 2.55 9.53 5.59
C VAL A 130 2.38 11.02 5.36
N ILE A 131 1.17 11.43 4.96
CA ILE A 131 0.79 12.81 4.69
C ILE A 131 -0.08 13.38 5.82
N ASN A 132 -1.07 12.60 6.30
CA ASN A 132 -2.02 13.06 7.30
C ASN A 132 -1.35 13.34 8.66
N SER A 133 -1.71 14.48 9.27
CA SER A 133 -1.12 14.96 10.52
C SER A 133 -1.47 14.07 11.72
N ASP A 134 -2.70 13.56 11.80
CA ASP A 134 -3.13 12.73 12.94
C ASP A 134 -2.38 11.39 12.95
N LEU A 135 -2.25 10.75 11.79
CA LEU A 135 -1.44 9.54 11.64
C LEU A 135 0.05 9.82 11.90
N LYS A 136 0.59 10.96 11.48
CA LYS A 136 1.97 11.36 11.82
C LYS A 136 2.17 11.44 13.33
N ASN A 137 1.30 12.16 14.03
CA ASN A 137 1.38 12.33 15.47
C ASN A 137 1.25 10.98 16.20
N TYR A 138 0.34 10.13 15.74
CA TYR A 138 0.18 8.78 16.29
C TYR A 138 1.47 7.95 16.13
N ILE A 139 2.07 7.95 14.94
CA ILE A 139 3.32 7.22 14.67
C ILE A 139 4.48 7.80 15.48
N GLN A 140 4.62 9.12 15.57
CA GLN A 140 5.66 9.74 16.41
C GLN A 140 5.54 9.35 17.88
N THR A 141 4.31 9.22 18.38
CA THR A 141 4.05 8.87 19.78
C THR A 141 4.28 7.38 20.06
N HIS A 142 3.88 6.49 19.13
CA HIS A 142 3.83 5.05 19.39
C HIS A 142 4.93 4.24 18.66
N PHE A 143 5.47 4.77 17.56
CA PHE A 143 6.37 4.07 16.64
C PHE A 143 7.49 4.99 16.11
N ASN A 144 8.10 5.82 16.96
CA ASN A 144 9.16 6.74 16.50
C ASN A 144 10.36 6.02 15.82
N HIS A 145 10.62 4.75 16.19
CA HIS A 145 11.73 3.97 15.66
C HIS A 145 11.62 3.62 14.16
N ILE A 146 10.43 3.73 13.54
CA ILE A 146 10.24 3.47 12.10
C ILE A 146 10.30 4.75 11.26
N ILE A 147 10.51 5.92 11.86
CA ILE A 147 10.64 7.18 11.10
C ILE A 147 12.03 7.23 10.46
N ASP A 148 12.05 7.42 9.15
CA ASP A 148 13.29 7.58 8.38
C ASP A 148 13.72 9.06 8.45
N ASN A 149 14.87 9.32 9.09
CA ASN A 149 15.43 10.66 9.33
C ASN A 149 16.32 11.13 8.19
#